data_AF-L0WCY7-F1
#
_entry.id   AF-L0WCY7-F1
#
_cell.length_a   1.000
_cell.length_b   1.000
_cell.length_c   1.000
_cell.angle_alpha   90.00
_cell.angle_beta   90.00
_cell.angle_gamma   90.00
#
_symmetry.space_group_name_H-M   'P 1'
#
loop_
_entity.id
_entity.type
_entity.pdbx_description
1 polymer ?
#
loop_
_entity_poly.entity_id
_entity_poly.type
_entity_poly.pdbx_seq_one_letter_code
_entity_poly.pdbx_strand_id
1 'polypeptide(L)'
;MGQRLTQTRQWFRRLNAGIATYYNAPYRAAIARARRDEEDLFMLLVFAEMMGVPNPAAWSTLELQPLLMERFHDWHTRMGMERSPLDHFRCC
;
A
#
# COMPACT_ATOMS: atom_id res chain seq x y z
N MET A 1 36.32 -20.45 27.59
CA MET A 1 34.92 -20.27 28.07
C MET A 1 34.02 -19.41 27.17
N GLY A 2 34.53 -18.66 26.17
CA GLY A 2 33.71 -17.75 25.34
C GLY A 2 32.88 -18.36 24.20
N GLN A 3 33.18 -19.57 23.73
CA GLN A 3 32.50 -20.19 22.57
C GLN A 3 31.08 -20.73 22.86
N ARG A 4 30.77 -21.11 24.10
CA ARG A 4 29.42 -21.63 24.43
C ARG A 4 28.35 -20.52 24.47
N LEU A 5 28.74 -19.31 24.87
CA LEU A 5 27.83 -18.15 24.97
C LEU A 5 27.40 -17.62 23.59
N THR A 6 28.27 -17.71 22.58
CA THR A 6 27.92 -17.30 21.22
C THR A 6 27.01 -18.32 20.54
N GLN A 7 27.23 -19.62 20.79
CA GLN A 7 26.43 -20.70 20.21
C GLN A 7 24.99 -20.72 20.74
N THR A 8 24.81 -20.52 22.05
CA THR A 8 23.45 -20.41 22.64
C THR A 8 22.70 -19.20 22.11
N ARG A 9 23.39 -18.05 21.96
CA ARG A 9 22.78 -16.82 21.42
C ARG A 9 22.37 -16.96 19.95
N GLN A 10 23.13 -17.69 19.14
CA GLN A 10 22.78 -17.98 17.75
C GLN A 10 21.58 -18.95 17.64
N TRP A 11 21.50 -19.95 18.52
CA TRP A 11 20.37 -20.87 18.59
C TRP A 11 19.07 -20.16 19.00
N PHE A 12 19.13 -19.30 20.02
CA PHE A 12 18.00 -18.46 20.42
C PHE A 12 17.52 -17.53 19.29
N ARG A 13 18.44 -16.92 18.51
CA ARG A 13 18.06 -16.10 17.34
C ARG A 13 17.34 -16.93 16.27
N ARG A 14 17.76 -18.17 16.01
CA ARG A 14 17.12 -19.06 15.04
C ARG A 14 15.71 -19.48 15.48
N LEU A 15 15.53 -19.80 16.76
CA LEU A 15 14.21 -20.10 17.32
C LEU A 15 13.27 -18.89 17.26
N ASN A 16 13.74 -17.71 17.64
CA ASN A 16 12.92 -16.49 17.57
C ASN A 16 12.51 -16.16 16.13
N ALA A 17 13.40 -16.37 15.15
CA ALA A 17 13.07 -16.19 13.74
C ALA A 17 12.01 -17.19 13.25
N GLY A 18 12.09 -18.45 13.67
CA GLY A 18 11.09 -19.48 13.33
C GLY A 18 9.70 -19.16 13.91
N ILE A 19 9.65 -18.79 15.18
CA ILE A 19 8.41 -18.38 15.88
C ILE A 19 7.83 -17.11 15.24
N ALA A 20 8.64 -16.09 14.98
CA ALA A 20 8.20 -14.87 14.32
C ALA A 20 7.60 -15.15 12.93
N THR A 21 8.18 -16.08 12.17
CA THR A 21 7.66 -16.47 10.85
C THR A 21 6.31 -17.17 10.99
N TYR A 22 6.16 -18.05 11.98
CA TYR A 22 4.89 -18.75 12.25
C TYR A 22 3.76 -17.79 12.64
N TYR A 23 4.03 -16.80 13.50
CA TYR A 23 3.03 -15.81 13.90
C TYR A 23 2.67 -14.84 12.77
N ASN A 24 3.62 -14.42 11.95
CA ASN A 24 3.36 -13.46 10.87
C ASN A 24 2.76 -14.10 9.61
N ALA A 25 3.01 -15.39 9.36
CA ALA A 25 2.54 -16.10 8.17
C ALA A 25 1.02 -15.97 7.89
N PRO A 26 0.10 -16.18 8.85
CA PRO A 26 -1.34 -16.11 8.57
C PRO A 26 -1.83 -14.69 8.27
N TYR A 27 -1.18 -13.66 8.81
CA TYR A 27 -1.63 -12.28 8.66
C TYR A 27 -1.11 -11.59 7.39
N ARG A 28 -0.18 -12.20 6.65
CA ARG A 28 0.38 -11.61 5.42
C ARG A 28 -0.68 -11.23 4.40
N ALA A 29 -1.68 -12.09 4.20
CA ALA A 29 -2.76 -11.81 3.26
C ALA A 29 -3.67 -10.68 3.73
N ALA A 30 -3.98 -10.63 5.03
CA ALA A 30 -4.79 -9.55 5.62
C ALA A 30 -4.05 -8.20 5.56
N ILE A 31 -2.77 -8.19 5.91
CA ILE A 31 -1.91 -7.00 5.83
C ILE A 31 -1.79 -6.51 4.38
N ALA A 32 -1.63 -7.44 3.42
CA ALA A 32 -1.56 -7.08 2.01
C ALA A 32 -2.88 -6.49 1.49
N ARG A 33 -4.04 -6.96 1.98
CA ARG A 33 -5.34 -6.34 1.66
C ARG A 33 -5.45 -4.95 2.28
N ALA A 34 -5.18 -4.82 3.58
CA ALA A 34 -5.23 -3.53 4.27
C ALA A 34 -4.34 -2.47 3.60
N ARG A 35 -3.13 -2.85 3.16
CA ARG A 35 -2.24 -1.96 2.42
C ARG A 35 -2.81 -1.55 1.06
N ARG A 36 -3.48 -2.46 0.34
CA ARG A 36 -4.15 -2.11 -0.92
C ARG A 36 -5.32 -1.18 -0.70
N ASP A 37 -6.14 -1.44 0.32
CA ASP A 37 -7.28 -0.60 0.67
C ASP A 37 -6.81 0.82 1.04
N GLU A 38 -5.69 0.94 1.77
CA GLU A 38 -5.04 2.21 2.07
C GLU A 38 -4.52 2.93 0.80
N GLU A 39 -3.87 2.20 -0.11
CA GLU A 39 -3.43 2.76 -1.39
C GLU A 39 -4.62 3.24 -2.25
N ASP A 40 -5.71 2.47 -2.29
CA ASP A 40 -6.89 2.82 -3.08
C ASP A 40 -7.65 4.02 -2.48
N LEU A 41 -7.71 4.13 -1.14
CA LEU A 41 -8.25 5.29 -0.42
C LEU A 41 -7.40 6.55 -0.67
N PHE A 42 -6.07 6.40 -0.68
CA PHE A 42 -5.15 7.49 -0.96
C PHE A 42 -5.31 8.01 -2.39
N MET A 43 -5.39 7.10 -3.37
CA MET A 43 -5.67 7.46 -4.77
C MET A 43 -7.03 8.17 -4.90
N LEU A 44 -8.08 7.66 -4.23
CA LEU A 44 -9.38 8.32 -4.18
C LEU A 44 -9.26 9.76 -3.66
N LEU A 45 -8.56 9.97 -2.55
CA LEU A 45 -8.37 11.30 -1.96
C LEU A 45 -7.67 12.25 -2.94
N VAL A 46 -6.59 11.80 -3.57
CA VAL A 46 -5.80 12.64 -4.49
C VAL A 46 -6.59 13.04 -5.74
N PHE A 47 -7.43 12.13 -6.26
CA PHE A 47 -8.23 12.37 -7.47
C PHE A 47 -9.68 12.82 -7.20
N ALA A 48 -10.10 12.90 -5.93
CA ALA A 48 -11.45 13.29 -5.53
C ALA A 48 -11.89 14.62 -6.16
N GLU A 49 -11.00 15.61 -6.15
CA GLU A 49 -11.27 16.94 -6.69
C GLU A 49 -11.51 16.93 -8.20
N MET A 50 -10.76 16.11 -8.95
CA MET A 50 -10.96 15.97 -10.39
C MET A 50 -12.28 15.26 -10.73
N MET A 51 -12.83 14.47 -9.80
CA MET A 51 -14.14 13.84 -9.89
C MET A 51 -15.28 14.76 -9.39
N GLY A 52 -14.97 16.00 -8.99
CA GLY A 52 -15.93 16.96 -8.46
C GLY A 52 -16.29 16.74 -6.99
N VAL A 53 -15.59 15.86 -6.27
CA VAL A 53 -15.76 15.64 -4.82
C VAL A 53 -14.84 16.62 -4.08
N PRO A 54 -15.38 17.52 -3.24
CA PRO A 54 -14.56 18.49 -2.54
C PRO A 54 -13.59 17.81 -1.57
N ASN A 55 -12.29 18.12 -1.70
CA ASN A 55 -11.23 17.55 -0.86
C ASN A 55 -10.62 18.64 0.06
N PRO A 56 -10.67 18.51 1.40
CA PRO A 56 -10.05 19.47 2.31
C PRO A 56 -8.51 19.51 2.22
N ALA A 57 -7.88 18.48 1.66
CA ALA A 57 -6.44 18.37 1.45
C ALA A 57 -6.01 18.61 -0.02
N ALA A 58 -6.92 19.13 -0.85
CA ALA A 58 -6.68 19.42 -2.27
C ALA A 58 -5.31 20.07 -2.53
N TRP A 59 -5.02 21.15 -1.78
CA TRP A 59 -3.79 21.91 -1.92
C TRP A 59 -2.52 21.08 -1.72
N SER A 60 -2.54 20.11 -0.81
CA SER A 60 -1.41 19.24 -0.52
C SER A 60 -1.29 18.08 -1.52
N THR A 61 -2.40 17.66 -2.12
CA THR A 61 -2.42 16.51 -3.03
C THR A 61 -2.16 16.87 -4.49
N LEU A 62 -2.30 18.15 -4.89
CA LEU A 62 -2.09 18.61 -6.26
C LEU A 62 -0.69 18.25 -6.80
N GLU A 63 0.35 18.37 -5.96
CA GLU A 63 1.72 18.03 -6.35
C GLU A 63 1.93 16.52 -6.59
N LEU A 64 1.09 15.69 -5.96
CA LEU A 64 1.17 14.23 -6.02
C LEU A 64 0.41 13.65 -7.22
N GLN A 65 -0.59 14.37 -7.74
CA GLN A 65 -1.37 13.94 -8.91
C GLN A 65 -0.51 13.52 -10.12
N PRO A 66 0.49 14.30 -10.60
CA PRO A 66 1.29 13.89 -11.74
C PRO A 66 2.14 12.63 -11.46
N LEU A 67 2.63 12.46 -10.23
CA LEU A 67 3.40 11.28 -9.83
C LEU A 67 2.54 10.01 -9.77
N LEU A 68 1.29 10.15 -9.33
CA LEU A 68 0.36 9.03 -9.22
C LEU A 68 -0.37 8.72 -10.53
N MET A 69 -0.31 9.63 -11.51
CA MET A 69 -0.93 9.45 -12.81
C MET A 69 -0.45 8.18 -13.52
N GLU A 70 0.82 7.80 -13.36
CA GLU A 70 1.39 6.57 -13.93
C GLU A 70 0.68 5.30 -13.41
N ARG A 71 0.18 5.34 -12.17
CA ARG A 71 -0.51 4.22 -11.50
C ARG A 71 -2.03 4.31 -11.61
N PHE A 72 -2.55 5.33 -12.29
CA PHE A 72 -3.99 5.60 -12.38
C PHE A 72 -4.73 4.49 -13.12
N HIS A 73 -4.19 4.02 -14.26
CA HIS A 73 -4.79 2.96 -15.08
C HIS A 73 -5.11 1.71 -14.24
N ASP A 74 -4.12 1.23 -13.50
CA ASP A 74 -4.25 0.05 -12.67
C ASP A 74 -5.23 0.28 -11.51
N TRP A 75 -5.27 1.49 -10.95
CA TRP A 75 -6.18 1.83 -9.86
C TRP A 75 -7.64 1.87 -10.32
N HIS A 76 -7.99 2.65 -11.34
CA HIS A 76 -9.40 2.77 -11.77
C HIS A 76 -9.96 1.43 -12.27
N THR A 77 -9.11 0.63 -12.92
CA THR A 77 -9.44 -0.75 -13.33
C THR A 77 -9.72 -1.64 -12.11
N ARG A 78 -8.89 -1.57 -11.05
CA ARG A 78 -9.12 -2.32 -9.80
C ARG A 78 -10.38 -1.87 -9.07
N MET A 79 -10.72 -0.59 -9.15
CA MET A 79 -11.95 -0.04 -8.59
C MET A 79 -13.21 -0.47 -9.39
N GLY A 80 -13.04 -1.15 -10.53
CA GLY A 80 -14.14 -1.61 -11.36
C GLY A 80 -14.83 -0.50 -12.14
N MET A 81 -14.13 0.62 -12.38
CA MET A 81 -14.65 1.72 -13.19
C MET A 81 -14.56 1.34 -14.68
N GLU A 82 -15.66 1.46 -15.42
CA GLU A 82 -15.68 1.13 -16.85
C GLU A 82 -14.81 2.08 -17.70
N ARG A 83 -14.69 3.34 -17.26
CA ARG A 83 -13.92 4.40 -17.92
C ARG A 83 -13.23 5.28 -16.89
N SER A 84 -12.16 5.95 -17.32
CA SER A 84 -11.52 7.02 -16.56
C SER A 84 -12.56 8.04 -16.08
N PRO A 85 -12.68 8.30 -14.77
CA PRO A 85 -13.54 9.35 -14.25
C PRO A 85 -13.01 10.78 -14.51
N LEU A 86 -11.82 10.91 -15.09
CA LEU A 86 -11.20 12.20 -15.41
C LEU A 86 -11.65 12.68 -16.80
N ASP A 87 -12.51 13.68 -16.86
CA ASP A 87 -13.06 14.21 -18.12
C ASP A 87 -11.99 14.65 -19.15
N HIS A 88 -10.87 15.18 -18.65
CA HIS A 88 -9.78 15.71 -19.47
C HIS A 88 -8.70 14.68 -19.78
N PHE A 89 -8.75 13.48 -19.18
CA PHE A 89 -7.73 12.46 -19.35
C PHE A 89 -8.36 11.10 -19.68
N ARG A 90 -8.26 10.73 -20.96
CA ARG A 90 -8.74 9.44 -21.44
C ARG A 90 -7.68 8.37 -21.15
N CYS A 91 -7.87 7.69 -20.04
CA CYS A 91 -7.24 6.41 -19.77
C CYS A 91 -8.22 5.33 -20.25
N CYS A 92 -7.83 4.59 -21.29
CA CYS A 92 -8.62 3.69 -22.16
C CYS A 92 -9.31 4.36 -23.36
#